data_AF-A0A6G8P075-F1
#
_entry.id   AF-A0A6G8P075-F1
#
_cell.length_a   1.000
_cell.length_b   1.000
_cell.length_c   1.000
_cell.angle_alpha   90.00
_cell.angle_beta   90.00
_cell.angle_gamma   90.00
#
_symmetry.space_group_name_H-M   'P 1'
#
loop_
_entity.id
_entity.type
_entity.pdbx_description
1 polymer ?
#
loop_
_entity_poly.entity_id
_entity_poly.type
_entity_poly.pdbx_seq_one_letter_code
_entity_poly.pdbx_strand_id
1 'polypeptide(L)'
;MRLITEIIDLLSSESANLADALFKAKVLAYRMGQPELKAWIDSELNGYPDGADLPPYRVLAITCVANVTDGYTHPVIHISYPKASCAEERVYFQ
;
A
#
# COMPACT_ATOMS: atom_id res chain seq x y z
N MET A 1 -15.54 26.07 -9.78
CA MET A 1 -15.19 24.63 -9.83
C MET A 1 -14.77 24.22 -8.42
N ARG A 2 -15.51 23.34 -7.72
CA ARG A 2 -15.32 23.09 -6.28
C ARG A 2 -14.76 21.71 -5.90
N LEU A 3 -14.76 20.74 -6.81
CA LEU A 3 -14.39 19.35 -6.47
C LEU A 3 -12.92 19.17 -6.06
N ILE A 4 -11.98 19.84 -6.73
CA ILE A 4 -10.56 19.73 -6.38
C ILE A 4 -10.32 20.34 -4.99
N THR A 5 -10.92 21.51 -4.72
CA THR A 5 -10.84 22.16 -3.41
C THR A 5 -11.42 21.28 -2.32
N GLU A 6 -12.58 20.65 -2.55
CA GLU A 6 -13.18 19.70 -1.60
C GLU A 6 -12.30 18.47 -1.32
N ILE A 7 -11.57 17.96 -2.33
CA ILE A 7 -10.64 16.83 -2.13
C ILE A 7 -9.44 17.29 -1.29
N ILE A 8 -8.90 18.47 -1.58
CA ILE A 8 -7.78 19.05 -0.81
C ILE A 8 -8.20 19.30 0.63
N ASP A 9 -9.39 19.87 0.85
CA ASP A 9 -9.93 20.14 2.18
C ASP A 9 -10.16 18.83 2.97
N LEU A 10 -10.68 17.80 2.30
CA LEU A 10 -10.83 16.47 2.90
C LEU A 10 -9.48 15.88 3.29
N LEU A 11 -8.50 15.87 2.39
CA LEU A 11 -7.17 15.31 2.65
C LEU A 11 -6.35 16.13 3.66
N SER A 12 -6.68 17.41 3.84
CA SER A 12 -6.04 18.29 4.81
C SER A 12 -6.69 18.21 6.20
N SER A 13 -7.81 17.51 6.33
CA SER A 13 -8.50 17.31 7.61
C SER A 13 -7.88 16.17 8.41
N GLU A 14 -7.87 16.31 9.74
CA GLU A 14 -7.25 15.33 10.66
C GLU A 14 -8.04 14.00 10.74
N SER A 15 -9.29 13.98 10.28
CA SER A 15 -10.20 12.83 10.24
C SER A 15 -10.53 12.38 8.82
N ALA A 16 -9.63 12.66 7.87
CA ALA A 16 -9.82 12.31 6.47
C ALA A 16 -9.95 10.80 6.27
N ASN A 17 -11.08 10.35 5.75
CA ASN A 17 -11.19 9.00 5.21
C ASN A 17 -10.56 8.96 3.81
N LEU A 18 -9.44 8.26 3.68
CA LEU A 18 -8.73 8.11 2.41
C LEU A 18 -9.62 7.53 1.30
N ALA A 19 -10.51 6.59 1.65
CA ALA A 19 -11.44 5.99 0.70
C ALA A 19 -12.39 7.05 0.10
N ASP A 20 -12.94 7.94 0.92
CA ASP A 20 -13.86 8.98 0.47
C ASP A 20 -13.16 10.01 -0.44
N ALA A 21 -11.91 10.35 -0.13
CA ALA A 21 -11.10 11.21 -0.98
C ALA A 21 -10.80 10.57 -2.34
N LEU A 22 -10.45 9.28 -2.37
CA LEU A 22 -10.22 8.53 -3.60
C LEU A 22 -11.50 8.35 -4.43
N PHE A 23 -12.66 8.15 -3.79
CA PHE A 23 -13.95 8.13 -4.50
C PHE A 23 -14.27 9.46 -5.17
N LYS A 24 -14.04 10.60 -4.50
CA LYS A 24 -14.19 11.93 -5.11
C LYS A 24 -13.18 12.14 -6.24
N ALA A 25 -11.94 11.68 -6.08
CA ALA A 25 -10.93 11.71 -7.15
C ALA A 25 -11.35 10.86 -8.35
N LYS A 26 -12.03 9.72 -8.15
CA LYS A 26 -12.59 8.89 -9.23
C LYS A 26 -13.66 9.63 -10.03
N VAL A 27 -14.56 10.34 -9.34
CA VAL A 27 -15.58 11.19 -9.99
C VAL A 27 -14.91 12.30 -10.80
N LEU A 28 -13.85 12.92 -10.26
CA LEU A 28 -13.06 13.92 -10.98
C LEU A 28 -12.39 13.30 -12.23
N ALA A 29 -11.77 12.13 -12.10
CA ALA A 29 -11.12 11.41 -13.20
C ALA A 29 -12.11 11.06 -14.33
N TYR A 30 -13.34 10.66 -13.98
CA TYR A 30 -14.41 10.42 -14.95
C TYR A 30 -14.77 11.69 -15.72
N ARG A 31 -14.84 12.85 -15.03
CA ARG A 31 -15.12 14.14 -15.67
C ARG A 31 -13.98 14.64 -16.55
N MET A 32 -12.74 14.31 -16.19
CA MET A 32 -11.54 14.70 -16.95
C MET A 32 -11.24 13.76 -18.13
N GLY A 33 -11.91 12.60 -18.21
CA GLY A 33 -11.72 11.64 -19.30
C GLY A 33 -10.32 11.02 -19.31
N GLN A 34 -9.70 10.83 -18.14
CA GLN A 34 -8.35 10.24 -18.01
C GLN A 34 -8.48 8.74 -17.63
N PRO A 35 -8.41 7.81 -18.61
CA PRO A 35 -8.64 6.39 -18.36
C PRO A 35 -7.54 5.76 -17.49
N GLU A 36 -6.30 6.24 -17.60
CA GLU A 36 -5.16 5.78 -16.80
C GLU A 36 -5.34 6.08 -15.31
N LEU A 37 -5.68 7.34 -14.98
CA LEU A 37 -5.95 7.75 -13.60
C LEU A 37 -7.13 6.97 -13.01
N LYS A 38 -8.17 6.70 -13.81
CA LYS A 38 -9.29 5.87 -13.37
C LYS A 38 -8.85 4.45 -13.04
N ALA A 39 -8.08 3.80 -13.92
CA ALA A 39 -7.59 2.44 -13.70
C ALA A 39 -6.72 2.38 -12.43
N TRP A 40 -5.84 3.37 -12.25
CA TRP A 40 -5.00 3.48 -11.06
C TRP A 40 -5.83 3.64 -9.77
N ILE A 41 -6.82 4.55 -9.72
CA ILE A 41 -7.69 4.71 -8.56
C ILE A 41 -8.50 3.43 -8.27
N ASP A 42 -8.98 2.76 -9.33
CA ASP A 42 -9.70 1.50 -9.21
C ASP A 42 -8.82 0.39 -8.59
N SER A 43 -7.53 0.30 -8.99
CA SER A 43 -6.56 -0.62 -8.38
C SER A 43 -6.16 -0.22 -6.96
N GLU A 44 -6.10 1.07 -6.65
CA GLU A 44 -5.76 1.55 -5.31
C GLU A 44 -6.89 1.27 -4.30
N LEU A 45 -8.16 1.39 -4.74
CA LEU A 45 -9.34 1.14 -3.89
C LEU A 45 -9.68 -0.34 -3.74
N ASN A 46 -9.58 -1.14 -4.80
CA ASN A 46 -9.97 -2.56 -4.78
C ASN A 46 -8.79 -3.52 -4.60
N GLY A 47 -7.56 -3.01 -4.63
CA GLY A 47 -6.35 -3.80 -4.66
C GLY A 47 -5.87 -4.11 -6.10
N TYR A 48 -4.58 -4.39 -6.20
CA TYR A 48 -3.93 -4.75 -7.46
C TYR A 48 -4.10 -6.25 -7.72
N PRO A 49 -4.40 -6.67 -8.97
CA PRO A 49 -4.51 -8.08 -9.30
C PRO A 49 -3.15 -8.78 -9.26
N ASP A 50 -3.17 -10.10 -9.07
CA ASP A 50 -1.97 -10.93 -9.01
C ASP A 50 -1.16 -10.83 -10.31
N GLY A 51 0.11 -10.44 -10.18
CA GLY A 51 1.02 -10.26 -11.31
C GLY A 51 0.92 -8.91 -12.04
N ALA A 52 0.12 -7.95 -11.54
CA ALA A 52 0.15 -6.59 -12.07
C ALA A 52 1.43 -5.84 -11.68
N ASP A 53 1.89 -4.96 -12.56
CA ASP A 53 2.98 -4.03 -12.25
C ASP A 53 2.55 -3.09 -11.12
N LEU A 54 3.22 -3.22 -9.99
CA LEU A 54 3.00 -2.37 -8.82
C LEU A 54 3.80 -1.07 -8.98
N PRO A 55 3.20 0.08 -8.65
CA PRO A 55 3.94 1.33 -8.62
C PRO A 55 5.16 1.24 -7.69
N PRO A 56 6.29 1.93 -7.99
CA PRO A 56 7.51 1.82 -7.20
C PRO A 56 7.32 2.12 -5.70
N TYR A 57 6.38 3.01 -5.36
CA TYR A 57 6.07 3.36 -3.96
C TYR A 57 5.34 2.23 -3.20
N ARG A 58 4.72 1.26 -3.90
CA ARG A 58 4.14 0.04 -3.29
C ARG A 58 5.19 -1.05 -3.06
N VAL A 59 6.40 -0.90 -3.59
CA VAL A 59 7.49 -1.87 -3.43
C VAL A 59 8.30 -1.51 -2.19
N LEU A 60 8.07 -2.23 -1.08
CA LEU A 60 8.79 -2.04 0.17
C LEU A 60 9.98 -3.02 0.26
N ALA A 61 11.14 -2.49 0.63
CA ALA A 61 12.29 -3.32 1.01
C ALA A 61 12.10 -3.80 2.45
N ILE A 62 11.66 -5.05 2.61
CA ILE A 62 11.55 -5.69 3.92
C ILE A 62 12.82 -6.48 4.25
N THR A 63 13.20 -6.46 5.53
CA THR A 63 14.24 -7.33 6.08
C THR A 63 13.57 -8.28 7.06
N CYS A 64 13.64 -9.58 6.79
CA CYS A 64 13.13 -10.58 7.72
C CYS A 64 14.18 -10.86 8.79
N VAL A 65 13.77 -10.72 10.04
CA VAL A 65 14.57 -11.07 11.21
C VAL A 65 13.85 -12.21 11.90
N ALA A 66 14.55 -13.31 12.18
CA ALA A 66 14.02 -14.37 13.02
C ALA A 66 14.85 -14.49 14.30
N ASN A 67 14.15 -14.82 15.38
CA ASN A 67 14.75 -15.19 16.66
C ASN A 67 14.81 -16.71 16.70
N VAL A 68 16.02 -17.27 16.67
CA VAL A 68 16.23 -18.72 16.76
C VAL A 68 16.76 -19.04 18.15
N THR A 69 16.17 -20.04 18.80
CA THR A 69 16.61 -20.56 20.09
C THR A 69 16.79 -22.08 20.02
N ASP A 70 17.94 -22.57 20.46
CA ASP A 70 18.30 -24.01 20.39
C ASP A 70 17.87 -24.81 21.64
N GLY A 71 16.94 -24.29 22.44
CA GLY A 71 16.34 -24.98 23.59
C GLY A 71 17.26 -25.38 24.76
N TYR A 72 18.59 -25.34 24.61
CA TYR A 72 19.56 -25.94 25.52
C TYR A 72 20.45 -24.94 26.30
N THR A 73 20.05 -23.67 26.43
CA THR A 73 20.75 -22.53 27.12
C THR A 73 21.67 -21.64 26.27
N HIS A 74 21.30 -21.33 25.02
CA HIS A 74 21.95 -20.28 24.21
C HIS A 74 21.11 -18.98 24.17
N PRO A 75 21.74 -17.79 24.12
CA PRO A 75 21.03 -16.52 23.97
C PRO A 75 20.30 -16.44 22.63
N VAL A 76 19.18 -15.71 22.58
CA VAL A 76 18.45 -15.42 21.33
C VAL A 76 19.41 -14.74 20.36
N ILE A 77 19.64 -15.35 19.20
CA ILE A 77 20.46 -14.76 18.14
C ILE A 77 19.53 -14.09 17.13
N HIS A 78 19.73 -12.78 16.92
CA HIS A 78 19.08 -12.05 15.84
C HIS A 78 19.80 -12.35 14.53
N ILE A 79 19.16 -13.12 13.64
CA ILE A 79 19.71 -13.45 12.33
C ILE A 79 18.84 -12.78 11.27
N SER A 80 19.48 -12.00 10.39
CA SER A 80 18.85 -11.46 9.18
C SER A 80 18.91 -12.52 8.08
N TYR A 81 17.77 -12.85 7.48
CA TYR A 81 17.70 -13.81 6.39
C TYR A 81 17.81 -13.12 5.03
N PRO A 82 18.46 -13.74 4.03
CA PRO A 82 18.44 -13.23 2.67
C PRO A 82 17.00 -13.24 2.14
N LYS A 83 16.64 -12.23 1.34
CA LYS A 83 15.28 -11.98 0.81
C LYS A 83 14.62 -13.21 0.18
N ALA A 84 15.39 -14.12 -0.41
CA ALA A 84 14.89 -15.36 -1.03
C ALA A 84 14.40 -16.42 -0.02
N SER A 85 14.81 -16.34 1.25
CA SER A 85 14.38 -17.26 2.33
C SER A 85 13.25 -16.68 3.17
N CYS A 86 12.93 -15.40 3.03
CA CYS A 86 11.67 -14.86 3.49
C CYS A 86 10.58 -15.57 2.67
N ALA A 87 9.76 -16.42 3.28
CA ALA A 87 8.51 -16.81 2.65
C ALA A 87 7.79 -15.53 2.21
N GLU A 88 7.21 -15.51 1.01
CA GLU A 88 6.47 -14.38 0.45
C GLU A 88 5.23 -14.09 1.31
N GLU A 89 5.46 -13.51 2.47
CA GLU A 89 4.40 -12.99 3.31
C GLU A 89 3.96 -11.70 2.61
N ARG A 90 2.91 -11.84 1.80
CA ARG A 90 2.17 -10.73 1.21
C ARG A 90 1.68 -9.91 2.40
N VAL A 91 2.44 -8.87 2.76
CA VAL A 91 2.02 -7.90 3.78
C VAL A 91 0.83 -7.14 3.20
N TYR A 92 -0.37 -7.69 3.38
CA TYR A 92 -1.61 -6.98 3.18
C TYR A 92 -1.69 -5.94 4.29
N PHE A 93 -1.41 -4.68 3.96
CA PHE A 93 -1.83 -3.56 4.79
C PHE A 93 -3.37 -3.59 4.83
N GLN A 94 -3.93 -4.02 5.96
CA GLN A 94 -5.34 -3.83 6.31
C GLN A 94 -5.58 -2.40 6.77
#